data_AF-A0A1G2EPW2-F1
#
_entry.id   AF-A0A1G2EPW2-F1
#
_cell.length_a   1.000
_cell.length_b   1.000
_cell.length_c   1.000
_cell.angle_alpha   90.00
_cell.angle_beta   90.00
_cell.angle_gamma   90.00
#
_symmetry.space_group_name_H-M   'P 1'
#
loop_
_entity.id
_entity.type
_entity.pdbx_description
1 polymer ?
#
loop_
_entity_poly.entity_id
_entity_poly.type
_entity_poly.pdbx_seq_one_letter_code
_entity_poly.pdbx_strand_id
1 'polypeptide(L)' 'MAKEVMEFYDVLSKKKFKTDEYRIEKRTAKGRDRFFAVAKSQVGTHECWKVLGKDKAAELQKAA' A
#
# COMPACT_ATOMS: atom_id res chain seq x y z
N MET A 1 3.50 13.27 11.05
CA MET A 1 2.87 13.89 9.86
C MET A 1 1.76 12.95 9.41
N ALA A 2 0.58 13.45 9.06
CA ALA A 2 -0.54 12.59 8.68
C ALA A 2 -0.20 11.85 7.38
N LYS A 3 -0.30 10.51 7.37
CA LYS A 3 -0.19 9.74 6.14
C LYS A 3 -1.31 10.15 5.19
N GLU A 4 -1.00 10.32 3.92
CA GLU A 4 -2.03 10.58 2.91
C GLU A 4 -3.02 9.41 2.88
N VAL A 5 -4.32 9.71 2.86
CA VAL A 5 -5.36 8.68 2.71
C VAL A 5 -5.24 8.04 1.33
N MET A 6 -5.01 6.74 1.28
CA MET A 6 -4.82 6.00 0.04
C MET A 6 -6.00 5.07 -0.24
N GLU A 7 -6.43 5.03 -1.50
CA GLU A 7 -7.43 4.07 -1.97
C GLU A 7 -6.80 2.72 -2.29
N PHE A 8 -7.35 1.65 -1.71
CA PHE A 8 -7.03 0.25 -1.96
C PHE A 8 -8.21 -0.45 -2.62
N TYR A 9 -7.90 -1.52 -3.36
CA TYR A 9 -8.90 -2.42 -3.91
C TYR A 9 -8.71 -3.80 -3.29
N ASP A 10 -9.72 -4.26 -2.57
CA ASP A 10 -9.78 -5.61 -2.04
C ASP A 10 -10.29 -6.54 -3.14
N VAL A 11 -9.40 -7.37 -3.67
CA VAL A 11 -9.70 -8.31 -4.75
C VAL A 11 -10.63 -9.44 -4.31
N LEU A 12 -10.63 -9.80 -3.02
CA LEU A 12 -11.49 -10.86 -2.49
C LEU A 12 -12.92 -10.35 -2.29
N SER A 13 -13.08 -9.18 -1.66
CA SER A 13 -14.40 -8.57 -1.47
C SER A 13 -14.90 -7.77 -2.69
N LYS A 14 -14.03 -7.55 -3.69
CA LYS A 14 -14.27 -6.75 -4.91
C LYS A 14 -14.73 -5.32 -4.61
N LYS A 15 -14.23 -4.74 -3.51
CA LYS A 15 -14.61 -3.41 -3.04
C LYS A 15 -13.39 -2.51 -2.91
N LYS A 16 -13.62 -1.22 -3.15
CA LYS A 16 -12.64 -0.18 -2.88
C LYS A 16 -12.82 0.34 -1.47
N PHE A 17 -11.73 0.70 -0.81
CA PHE A 17 -11.75 1.38 0.48
C PHE A 17 -10.59 2.36 0.55
N LYS A 18 -10.71 3.35 1.44
CA LYS A 18 -9.70 4.38 1.66
C LYS A 18 -9.19 4.28 3.09
N THR A 19 -7.88 4.36 3.28
CA THR A 19 -7.25 4.35 4.60
C THR A 19 -5.90 5.06 4.57
N ASP A 20 -5.56 5.71 5.67
CA ASP A 20 -4.22 6.21 6.02
C ASP A 20 -3.41 5.18 6.84
N GLU A 21 -4.07 4.14 7.35
CA GLU A 21 -3.46 3.00 8.05
C GLU A 21 -2.89 1.98 7.05
N TYR A 22 -1.70 2.27 6.55
CA TYR A 22 -0.94 1.34 5.74
C TYR A 22 0.56 1.42 6.02
N ARG A 23 1.30 0.37 5.68
CA ARG A 23 2.77 0.35 5.71
C ARG A 23 3.36 0.29 4.31
N ILE A 24 4.54 0.87 4.13
CA ILE A 24 5.29 0.76 2.87
C ILE A 24 6.27 -0.40 2.98
N GLU A 25 6.10 -1.42 2.16
CA GLU A 25 7.03 -2.53 2.03
C GLU A 25 7.82 -2.42 0.72
N LYS A 26 9.13 -2.64 0.82
CA LYS A 26 10.01 -2.82 -0.33
C LYS A 26 10.22 -4.31 -0.56
N ARG A 27 9.93 -4.81 -1.76
CA ARG A 27 10.30 -6.17 -2.18
C ARG A 27 11.09 -6.14 -3.48
N THR A 28 12.22 -6.83 -3.48
CA THR A 28 13.01 -7.05 -4.69
C THR A 28 12.45 -8.27 -5.41
N ALA A 29 12.00 -8.07 -6.65
CA ALA A 29 11.47 -9.13 -7.50
C ALA A 29 12.15 -9.07 -8.87
N LYS A 30 12.69 -10.20 -9.35
CA LYS A 30 13.40 -10.30 -10.64
C LYS A 30 14.49 -9.22 -10.82
N GLY A 31 15.29 -8.98 -9.76
CA GLY A 31 16.37 -7.97 -9.78
C GLY A 31 15.89 -6.51 -9.77
N ARG A 32 14.60 -6.24 -9.56
CA ARG A 32 14.05 -4.88 -9.48
C ARG A 32 13.36 -4.66 -8.14
N ASP A 33 13.66 -3.52 -7.53
CA ASP A 33 12.98 -3.05 -6.33
C ASP A 33 11.58 -2.55 -6.67
N ARG A 34 10.59 -3.16 -6.03
CA ARG A 34 9.19 -2.75 -6.07
C ARG A 34 8.76 -2.30 -4.69
N PHE A 35 7.91 -1.29 -4.66
CA PHE A 35 7.35 -0.76 -3.42
C PHE A 35 5.86 -1.07 -3.39
N PHE A 36 5.36 -1.40 -2.21
CA PHE A 36 3.98 -1.76 -1.99
C PHE A 36 3.45 -0.98 -0.78
N ALA A 37 2.28 -0.38 -0.92
CA ALA A 37 1.48 0.00 0.23
C ALA A 37 0.68 -1.24 0.66
N VAL A 38 0.73 -1.58 1.94
CA VAL A 38 0.05 -2.74 2.52
C VAL A 38 -0.89 -2.24 3.60
N ALA A 39 -2.19 -2.45 3.40
CA ALA A 39 -3.26 -2.12 4.35
C ALA A 39 -4.03 -3.38 4.73
N LYS A 40 -4.67 -3.39 5.90
CA LYS A 40 -5.63 -4.46 6.24
C LYS A 40 -6.94 -4.27 5.49
N SER A 41 -7.58 -5.35 5.07
CA SER A 41 -8.95 -5.28 4.53
C SER A 41 -9.92 -4.80 5.61
N GLN A 42 -10.93 -4.02 5.21
CA GLN A 42 -12.03 -3.62 6.09
C GLN A 42 -13.11 -4.70 6.27
N VAL A 43 -13.04 -5.78 5.48
CA VAL A 43 -14.09 -6.81 5.42
C VAL A 43 -13.56 -8.20 5.78
N GLY A 44 -12.23 -8.41 5.74
CA GLY A 44 -11.60 -9.70 6.02
C GLY A 44 -10.32 -9.59 6.83
N THR A 45 -9.69 -10.75 7.09
CA THR A 45 -8.44 -10.86 7.86
C THR A 45 -7.18 -10.71 7.00
N HIS A 46 -7.33 -10.54 5.69
CA HIS A 46 -6.24 -10.47 4.74
C HIS A 46 -5.70 -9.04 4.54
N GLU A 47 -4.48 -8.97 3.99
CA GLU A 47 -3.85 -7.72 3.59
C GLU A 47 -4.14 -7.37 2.13
N CYS A 48 -4.32 -6.09 1.86
CA CYS A 48 -4.51 -5.51 0.54
C CYS A 48 -3.21 -4.83 0.10
N TRP A 49 -2.64 -5.31 -1.01
CA TRP A 49 -1.34 -4.89 -1.51
C TRP A 49 -1.50 -4.00 -2.74
N LYS A 50 -1.06 -2.75 -2.64
CA LYS A 50 -1.07 -1.79 -3.74
C LYS A 50 0.34 -1.48 -4.20
N VAL A 51 0.61 -1.64 -5.50
CA VAL A 51 1.91 -1.32 -6.09
C VAL A 51 2.11 0.20 -6.09
N LEU A 52 3.28 0.64 -5.65
CA LEU A 52 3.74 2.03 -5.73
C LEU A 52 4.88 2.17 -6.73
N GLY A 53 4.88 3.30 -7.45
CA GLY A 53 6.05 3.75 -8.20
C GLY A 53 7.19 4.11 -7.26
N LYS A 54 8.44 4.09 -7.77
CA LYS A 54 9.63 4.39 -6.97
C LYS A 54 9.58 5.78 -6.35
N ASP A 55 9.17 6.79 -7.12
CA ASP A 55 9.12 8.19 -6.68
C ASP A 55 8.08 8.39 -5.57
N LYS A 56 6.86 7.86 -5.76
CA LYS A 56 5.79 7.95 -4.75
C LYS A 56 6.12 7.18 -3.48
N ALA A 57 6.79 6.03 -3.60
CA ALA A 57 7.24 5.29 -2.43
C ALA A 57 8.34 6.03 -1.64
N ALA A 58 9.28 6.68 -2.34
CA ALA A 58 10.31 7.49 -1.71
C ALA A 58 9.72 8.72 -1.00
N GLU A 59 8.72 9.37 -1.59
CA GLU A 59 7.98 10.47 -0.95
C GLU A 59 7.26 10.00 0.32
N LEU A 60 6.53 8.88 0.23
CA LEU A 60 5.78 8.33 1.36
C LEU A 60 6.67 7.74 2.46
N GLN A 61 7.85 7.22 2.12
CA GLN A 61 8.85 6.80 3.12
C GLN A 61 9.50 7.97 3.84
N LYS A 62 9.69 9.11 3.17
CA LYS A 62 10.23 10.32 3.80
C LYS A 62 9.21 11.05 4.66
N ALA A 63 7.92 10.88 4.37
CA ALA A 63 6.82 11.50 5.11
C ALA A 63 6.35 10.67 6.32
N ALA A 64 6.79 9.41 6.45
CA ALA A 64 6.47 8.49 7.55
C ALA A 64 7.48 8.62 8.70
#